data_AF-A0A4Z2AY13-F1
#
_entry.id   AF-A0A4Z2AY13-F1
#
_cell.length_a   1.000
_cell.length_b   1.000
_cell.length_c   1.000
_cell.angle_alpha   90.00
_cell.angle_beta   90.00
_cell.angle_gamma   90.00
#
_symmetry.space_group_name_H-M   'P 1'
#
loop_
_entity.id
_entity.type
_entity.pdbx_description
1 polymer ?
#
loop_
_entity_poly.entity_id
_entity_poly.type
_entity_poly.pdbx_seq_one_letter_code
_entity_poly.pdbx_strand_id
1 'polypeptide(L)'
;MATRKKASTSRQNNINTTFSVSSIDSTTVEEKLFGAAENGDAEDGPVVFICGKCKLPVGDSMSWDGSEDEENQIRLKRVTDNVYVGKEKRLFEVGKRSACLVVDLFCHGCHSVLGMIYASTPKSMDQKRFTFCLNVADIDSYVLGSAKQMLAAGGAAEQPVTLEYRGVVEQQLTEMKTMVMSMAIRLEEIELGLQGDCEGPRQ
;
A
#
# COMPACT_ATOMS: atom_id res chain seq x y z
N MET A 1 -49.72 -51.46 4.05
CA MET A 1 -48.70 -50.77 4.86
C MET A 1 -47.71 -50.08 3.93
N ALA A 2 -47.64 -48.75 3.93
CA ALA A 2 -46.46 -47.93 3.61
C ALA A 2 -46.89 -46.46 3.58
N THR A 3 -46.33 -45.68 4.50
CA THR A 3 -46.63 -44.28 4.81
C THR A 3 -45.71 -43.30 4.06
N ARG A 4 -46.28 -42.16 3.64
CA ARG A 4 -45.74 -40.78 3.53
C ARG A 4 -44.29 -40.54 3.10
N LYS A 5 -44.13 -39.54 2.20
CA LYS A 5 -43.45 -38.27 2.52
C LYS A 5 -43.91 -37.13 1.59
N LYS A 6 -44.46 -36.07 2.19
CA LYS A 6 -44.74 -34.77 1.57
C LYS A 6 -43.55 -33.85 1.79
N ALA A 7 -43.25 -33.03 0.79
CA ALA A 7 -42.25 -31.97 0.82
C ALA A 7 -42.58 -30.90 1.87
N SER A 8 -41.57 -30.41 2.57
CA SER A 8 -41.65 -29.28 3.50
C SER A 8 -40.68 -28.18 3.08
N THR A 9 -41.27 -27.08 2.61
CA THR A 9 -40.64 -25.79 2.29
C THR A 9 -40.08 -25.16 3.57
N SER A 10 -38.78 -24.83 3.59
CA SER A 10 -38.18 -24.03 4.67
C SER A 10 -38.18 -22.56 4.27
N ARG A 11 -38.85 -21.72 5.07
CA ARG A 11 -38.85 -20.26 4.98
C ARG A 11 -37.63 -19.72 5.71
N GLN A 12 -36.75 -19.01 5.01
CA GLN A 12 -35.67 -18.23 5.64
C GLN A 12 -36.25 -16.91 6.17
N ASN A 13 -36.12 -16.69 7.48
CA ASN A 13 -36.40 -15.38 8.10
C ASN A 13 -35.13 -14.53 8.05
N ASN A 14 -35.19 -13.42 7.30
CA ASN A 14 -34.21 -12.34 7.37
C ASN A 14 -34.50 -11.49 8.61
N ILE A 15 -33.48 -11.27 9.44
CA ILE A 15 -33.55 -10.32 10.56
C ILE A 15 -32.45 -9.28 10.30
N ASN A 16 -32.84 -8.09 9.84
CA ASN A 16 -31.98 -6.92 9.79
C ASN A 16 -32.01 -6.25 11.17
N THR A 17 -30.91 -6.29 11.91
CA THR A 17 -30.74 -5.47 13.12
C THR A 17 -29.73 -4.36 12.85
N THR A 18 -30.28 -3.18 12.55
CA THR A 18 -29.61 -1.90 12.47
C THR A 18 -29.22 -1.43 13.89
N PHE A 19 -27.92 -1.13 14.06
CA PHE A 19 -27.28 -0.30 15.09
C PHE A 19 -28.08 0.02 16.37
N SER A 20 -27.72 -0.64 17.48
CA SER A 20 -27.94 -0.13 18.84
C SER A 20 -26.62 0.36 19.42
N VAL A 21 -26.50 1.67 19.59
CA VAL A 21 -25.39 2.31 20.30
C VAL A 21 -25.57 2.07 21.79
N SER A 22 -24.73 1.23 22.38
CA SER A 22 -24.52 1.18 23.83
C SER A 22 -23.10 1.63 24.15
N SER A 23 -23.00 2.55 25.10
CA SER A 23 -21.79 3.24 25.57
C SER A 23 -20.54 2.37 25.67
N ILE A 24 -19.46 2.83 25.06
CA ILE A 24 -18.16 2.18 25.07
C ILE A 24 -17.49 2.46 26.42
N ASP A 25 -17.24 1.41 27.19
CA ASP A 25 -16.40 1.45 28.38
C ASP A 25 -14.93 1.64 27.92
N SER A 26 -14.30 2.74 28.33
CA SER A 26 -12.95 3.13 27.88
C SER A 26 -11.83 2.23 28.42
N THR A 27 -12.15 1.22 29.22
CA THR A 27 -11.17 0.29 29.81
C THR A 27 -10.83 -0.90 28.91
N THR A 28 -11.68 -1.21 27.90
CA THR A 28 -11.42 -2.35 26.97
C THR A 28 -10.50 -1.99 25.80
N VAL A 29 -10.17 -0.72 25.63
CA VAL A 29 -9.29 -0.26 24.54
C VAL A 29 -7.82 -0.50 24.89
N GLU A 30 -7.44 -0.47 26.16
CA GLU A 30 -6.04 -0.60 26.59
C GLU A 30 -5.54 -2.06 26.62
N GLU A 31 -6.38 -3.04 26.97
CA GLU A 31 -5.96 -4.45 27.02
C GLU A 31 -5.73 -5.08 25.65
N LYS A 32 -6.34 -4.53 24.57
CA LYS A 32 -6.11 -5.02 23.21
C LYS A 32 -4.82 -4.49 22.55
N LEU A 33 -4.16 -3.52 23.16
CA LEU A 33 -2.93 -2.94 22.61
C LEU A 33 -1.65 -3.61 23.16
N PHE A 34 -1.71 -4.24 24.34
CA PHE A 34 -0.52 -4.80 25.01
C PHE A 34 -0.82 -6.03 25.88
N GLY A 35 -1.19 -7.19 25.32
CA GLY A 35 -1.43 -8.40 26.12
C GLY A 35 -1.59 -9.68 25.30
N ALA A 36 -0.65 -10.62 25.49
CA ALA A 36 -0.39 -11.79 24.66
C ALA A 36 -1.46 -12.90 24.67
N ALA A 37 -1.60 -13.57 23.51
CA ALA A 37 -1.78 -15.02 23.43
C ALA A 37 -1.25 -15.53 22.07
N GLU A 38 -0.09 -16.19 22.09
CA GLU A 38 0.23 -17.16 21.04
C GLU A 38 -0.78 -18.31 21.12
N ASN A 39 -1.36 -18.61 19.96
CA ASN A 39 -2.09 -19.83 19.54
C ASN A 39 -3.54 -19.55 19.09
N GLY A 40 -3.72 -19.55 17.77
CA GLY A 40 -5.02 -19.63 17.09
C GLY A 40 -5.08 -18.73 15.85
N ASP A 41 -4.74 -19.30 14.69
CA ASP A 41 -5.09 -18.83 13.34
C ASP A 41 -5.29 -17.32 13.19
N ALA A 42 -4.24 -16.53 13.41
CA ALA A 42 -4.25 -15.15 12.95
C ALA A 42 -4.33 -15.20 11.43
N GLU A 43 -5.49 -14.90 10.86
CA GLU A 43 -5.61 -14.67 9.42
C GLU A 43 -4.55 -13.65 9.04
N ASP A 44 -3.60 -14.09 8.21
CA ASP A 44 -2.54 -13.23 7.73
C ASP A 44 -3.18 -12.03 7.02
N GLY A 45 -2.72 -10.83 7.35
CA GLY A 45 -3.30 -9.60 6.81
C GLY A 45 -3.23 -9.54 5.27
N PRO A 46 -3.99 -8.65 4.63
CA PRO A 46 -3.91 -8.46 3.19
C PRO A 46 -2.45 -8.20 2.74
N VAL A 47 -2.07 -8.80 1.63
CA VAL A 47 -0.70 -8.76 1.10
C VAL A 47 -0.64 -7.82 -0.09
N VAL A 48 0.33 -6.92 -0.09
CA VAL A 48 0.66 -6.06 -1.24
C VAL A 48 1.86 -6.66 -1.96
N PHE A 49 1.75 -6.84 -3.27
CA PHE A 49 2.84 -7.23 -4.15
C PHE A 49 3.52 -6.00 -4.71
N ILE A 50 4.85 -6.01 -4.69
CA ILE A 50 5.68 -4.85 -4.99
C ILE A 50 6.76 -5.26 -5.99
N CYS A 51 7.11 -4.40 -6.96
CA CYS A 51 8.25 -4.65 -7.84
C CYS A 51 9.55 -4.83 -7.04
N GLY A 52 10.26 -5.94 -7.27
CA GLY A 52 11.49 -6.25 -6.55
C GLY A 52 12.63 -5.24 -6.75
N LYS A 53 12.62 -4.50 -7.87
CA LYS A 53 13.67 -3.50 -8.21
C LYS A 53 13.37 -2.10 -7.69
N CYS A 54 12.25 -1.49 -8.07
CA CYS A 54 11.95 -0.10 -7.74
C CYS A 54 10.94 0.10 -6.60
N LYS A 55 10.47 -1.00 -6.01
CA LYS A 55 9.52 -1.00 -4.89
C LYS A 55 8.17 -0.33 -5.19
N LEU A 56 7.80 -0.23 -6.47
CA LEU A 56 6.49 0.27 -6.89
C LEU A 56 5.42 -0.83 -6.66
N PRO A 57 4.27 -0.55 -6.02
CA PRO A 57 3.21 -1.53 -5.83
C PRO A 57 2.64 -1.99 -7.17
N VAL A 58 2.48 -3.29 -7.36
CA VAL A 58 2.02 -3.89 -8.63
C VAL A 58 0.66 -4.55 -8.51
N GLY A 59 0.28 -5.00 -7.31
CA GLY A 59 -1.03 -5.62 -7.05
C GLY A 59 -1.18 -6.00 -5.58
N ASP A 60 -2.25 -6.72 -5.27
CA ASP A 60 -2.58 -7.15 -3.92
C ASP A 60 -3.36 -8.48 -3.91
N SER A 61 -3.41 -9.12 -2.74
CA SER A 61 -4.05 -10.43 -2.55
C SER A 61 -5.58 -10.43 -2.71
N MET A 62 -6.25 -9.27 -2.75
CA MET A 62 -7.71 -9.22 -2.98
C MET A 62 -8.07 -9.60 -4.41
N SER A 63 -7.11 -9.54 -5.32
CA SER A 63 -7.25 -9.96 -6.70
C SER A 63 -6.73 -11.37 -6.98
N TRP A 64 -6.36 -12.14 -5.95
CA TRP A 64 -5.75 -13.46 -6.11
C TRP A 64 -6.59 -14.43 -6.95
N ASP A 65 -5.91 -15.15 -7.84
CA ASP A 65 -6.50 -16.18 -8.70
C ASP A 65 -5.86 -17.56 -8.49
N GLY A 66 -4.60 -17.63 -8.04
CA GLY A 66 -3.91 -18.88 -7.71
C GLY A 66 -2.39 -18.76 -7.84
N SER A 67 -1.67 -19.84 -7.54
CA SER A 67 -0.24 -19.97 -7.82
C SER A 67 0.02 -21.01 -8.92
N GLU A 68 1.23 -21.00 -9.45
CA GLU A 68 1.80 -22.03 -10.30
C GLU A 68 3.22 -22.32 -9.80
N ASP A 69 3.38 -23.44 -9.10
CA ASP A 69 4.63 -23.75 -8.40
C ASP A 69 5.73 -24.17 -9.39
N GLU A 70 5.36 -24.83 -10.49
CA GLU A 70 6.32 -25.30 -11.51
C GLU A 70 7.05 -24.12 -12.19
N GLU A 71 6.34 -23.02 -12.41
CA GLU A 71 6.86 -21.83 -13.09
C GLU A 71 7.21 -20.69 -12.12
N ASN A 72 7.11 -20.95 -10.81
CA ASN A 72 7.34 -20.00 -9.73
C ASN A 72 6.60 -18.67 -9.95
N GLN A 73 5.30 -18.77 -10.26
CA GLN A 73 4.43 -17.64 -10.60
C GLN A 73 3.21 -17.57 -9.69
N ILE A 74 2.77 -16.35 -9.41
CA ILE A 74 1.45 -16.08 -8.84
C ILE A 74 0.53 -15.51 -9.91
N ARG A 75 -0.78 -15.73 -9.78
CA ARG A 75 -1.79 -15.21 -10.71
C ARG A 75 -2.75 -14.28 -9.99
N LEU A 76 -2.96 -13.13 -10.59
CA LEU A 76 -3.91 -12.11 -10.16
C LEU A 76 -4.94 -11.85 -11.25
N LYS A 77 -6.19 -11.58 -10.86
CA LYS A 77 -7.27 -11.16 -11.77
C LYS A 77 -7.11 -9.70 -12.20
N ARG A 78 -6.45 -8.89 -11.39
CA ARG A 78 -6.22 -7.46 -11.62
C ARG A 78 -4.84 -7.07 -11.11
N VAL A 79 -4.27 -6.03 -11.70
CA VAL A 79 -3.04 -5.36 -11.26
C VAL A 79 -3.31 -3.87 -11.23
N THR A 80 -2.39 -3.11 -10.62
CA THR A 80 -2.43 -1.65 -10.62
C THR A 80 -1.95 -1.06 -11.96
N ASP A 81 -2.19 0.23 -12.18
CA ASP A 81 -1.71 0.96 -13.37
C ASP A 81 -0.17 1.07 -13.44
N ASN A 82 0.52 0.67 -12.38
CA ASN A 82 1.97 0.55 -12.31
C ASN A 82 2.52 -0.65 -13.10
N VAL A 83 1.64 -1.49 -13.66
CA VAL A 83 1.99 -2.60 -14.54
C VAL A 83 1.38 -2.33 -15.91
N TYR A 84 2.19 -2.44 -16.97
CA TYR A 84 1.70 -2.33 -18.34
C TYR A 84 2.01 -3.59 -19.14
N VAL A 85 1.13 -3.89 -20.10
CA VAL A 85 1.22 -5.05 -20.98
C VAL A 85 2.09 -4.69 -22.19
N GLY A 86 3.05 -5.55 -22.52
CA GLY A 86 3.86 -5.43 -23.72
C GLY A 86 3.04 -5.50 -25.02
N LYS A 87 3.67 -5.15 -26.14
CA LYS A 87 3.04 -5.26 -27.47
C LYS A 87 3.40 -6.56 -28.19
N GLU A 88 4.57 -7.11 -27.87
CA GLU A 88 5.12 -8.28 -28.55
C GLU A 88 4.60 -9.56 -27.93
N LYS A 89 4.22 -10.50 -28.80
CA LYS A 89 3.80 -11.86 -28.40
C LYS A 89 4.96 -12.81 -28.62
N ARG A 90 5.24 -13.66 -27.65
CA ARG A 90 6.24 -14.74 -27.77
C ARG A 90 5.61 -16.10 -27.52
N LEU A 91 6.24 -17.13 -28.09
CA LEU A 91 5.88 -18.52 -27.77
C LEU A 91 6.43 -18.87 -26.39
N PHE A 92 5.60 -19.52 -25.59
CA PHE A 92 5.95 -20.05 -24.29
C PHE A 92 5.59 -21.53 -24.25
N GLU A 93 6.59 -22.37 -24.06
CA GLU A 93 6.41 -23.81 -23.96
C GLU A 93 6.19 -24.18 -22.49
N VAL A 94 4.99 -24.69 -22.20
CA VAL A 94 4.61 -25.18 -20.87
C VAL A 94 4.81 -26.69 -20.89
N GLY A 95 5.90 -27.14 -20.28
CA GLY A 95 6.33 -28.53 -20.32
C GLY A 95 6.58 -29.05 -21.75
N LYS A 96 6.53 -30.38 -21.95
CA LYS A 96 6.97 -31.02 -23.20
C LYS A 96 5.95 -31.01 -24.36
N ARG A 97 4.73 -30.49 -24.17
CA ARG A 97 3.62 -30.76 -25.12
C ARG A 97 2.68 -29.59 -25.42
N SER A 98 2.78 -28.47 -24.72
CA SER A 98 1.81 -27.37 -24.85
C SER A 98 2.53 -26.05 -25.13
N ALA A 99 2.32 -25.50 -26.33
CA ALA A 99 2.79 -24.15 -26.66
C ALA A 99 1.65 -23.15 -26.46
N CYS A 100 1.95 -22.07 -25.74
CA CYS A 100 1.07 -20.94 -25.53
C CYS A 100 1.65 -19.68 -26.19
N LEU A 101 0.78 -18.73 -26.52
CA LEU A 101 1.22 -17.36 -26.85
C LEU A 101 1.09 -16.49 -25.61
N VAL A 102 2.18 -15.84 -25.24
CA VAL A 102 2.24 -14.96 -24.06
C VAL A 102 2.71 -13.57 -24.43
N VAL A 103 2.36 -12.61 -23.59
CA VAL A 103 2.82 -11.22 -23.68
C VAL A 103 3.42 -10.83 -22.33
N ASP A 104 4.58 -10.20 -22.33
CA ASP A 104 5.28 -9.85 -21.10
C ASP A 104 4.62 -8.65 -20.39
N LEU A 105 4.70 -8.66 -19.07
CA LEU A 105 4.25 -7.59 -18.17
C LEU A 105 5.45 -6.79 -17.71
N PHE A 106 5.33 -5.48 -17.70
CA PHE A 106 6.42 -4.57 -17.36
C PHE A 106 6.03 -3.64 -16.22
N CYS A 107 7.01 -3.34 -15.36
CA CYS A 107 6.88 -2.31 -14.34
C CYS A 107 6.93 -0.91 -14.97
N HIS A 108 5.98 -0.05 -14.66
CA HIS A 108 5.96 1.35 -15.13
C HIS A 108 7.13 2.17 -14.56
N GLY A 109 7.61 1.85 -13.36
CA GLY A 109 8.67 2.63 -12.69
C GLY A 109 10.08 2.34 -13.21
N CYS A 110 10.42 1.08 -13.48
CA CYS A 110 11.78 0.70 -13.89
C CYS A 110 11.87 -0.11 -15.19
N HIS A 111 10.75 -0.32 -15.88
CA HIS A 111 10.66 -1.04 -17.14
C HIS A 111 11.17 -2.49 -17.10
N SER A 112 11.37 -3.08 -15.91
CA SER A 112 11.71 -4.49 -15.80
C SER A 112 10.50 -5.37 -16.12
N VAL A 113 10.77 -6.54 -16.69
CA VAL A 113 9.77 -7.61 -16.81
C VAL A 113 9.40 -8.08 -15.41
N LEU A 114 8.11 -8.20 -15.14
CA LEU A 114 7.54 -8.70 -13.87
C LEU A 114 6.89 -10.08 -14.02
N GLY A 115 6.63 -10.51 -15.25
CA GLY A 115 5.87 -11.70 -15.55
C GLY A 115 5.24 -11.62 -16.93
N MET A 116 4.07 -12.25 -17.10
CA MET A 116 3.41 -12.38 -18.39
C MET A 116 1.90 -12.62 -18.30
N ILE A 117 1.20 -12.49 -19.42
CA ILE A 117 -0.18 -12.89 -19.59
C ILE A 117 -0.30 -13.94 -20.70
N TYR A 118 -1.20 -14.90 -20.52
CA TYR A 118 -1.53 -15.86 -21.56
C TYR A 118 -2.52 -15.24 -22.56
N ALA A 119 -2.04 -14.93 -23.77
CA ALA A 119 -2.86 -14.42 -24.87
C ALA A 119 -3.61 -15.55 -25.60
N SER A 120 -3.02 -16.74 -25.70
CA SER A 120 -3.66 -17.92 -26.28
C SER A 120 -3.19 -19.19 -25.57
N THR A 121 -4.15 -20.03 -25.22
CA THR A 121 -3.98 -21.23 -24.40
C THR A 121 -4.66 -22.43 -25.07
N PRO A 122 -4.11 -23.65 -24.92
CA PRO A 122 -4.86 -24.87 -25.16
C PRO A 122 -6.07 -24.96 -24.22
N LYS A 123 -7.08 -25.76 -24.59
CA LYS A 123 -8.32 -25.93 -23.81
C LYS A 123 -8.09 -26.38 -22.35
N SER A 124 -7.05 -27.16 -22.10
CA SER A 124 -6.68 -27.61 -20.75
C SER A 124 -6.11 -26.51 -19.85
N MET A 125 -5.73 -25.37 -20.43
CA MET A 125 -5.10 -24.24 -19.74
C MET A 125 -5.94 -22.96 -19.82
N ASP A 126 -7.17 -23.04 -20.31
CA ASP A 126 -8.01 -21.87 -20.54
C ASP A 126 -8.36 -21.13 -19.23
N GLN A 127 -8.34 -21.83 -18.09
CA GLN A 127 -8.46 -21.20 -16.77
C GLN A 127 -7.34 -20.21 -16.45
N LYS A 128 -6.18 -20.30 -17.11
CA LYS A 128 -5.04 -19.38 -16.93
C LYS A 128 -5.10 -18.19 -17.89
N ARG A 129 -6.06 -18.17 -18.80
CA ARG A 129 -6.18 -17.13 -19.81
C ARG A 129 -6.64 -15.82 -19.16
N PHE A 130 -6.10 -14.70 -19.64
CA PHE A 130 -6.47 -13.36 -19.18
C PHE A 130 -6.23 -13.06 -17.69
N THR A 131 -5.38 -13.83 -17.02
CA THR A 131 -4.87 -13.50 -15.68
C THR A 131 -3.45 -12.99 -15.77
N PHE A 132 -3.07 -12.15 -14.81
CA PHE A 132 -1.73 -11.58 -14.70
C PHE A 132 -0.84 -12.55 -13.94
N CYS A 133 0.08 -13.20 -14.63
CA CYS A 133 1.05 -14.10 -14.02
C CYS A 133 2.31 -13.31 -13.66
N LEU A 134 2.57 -13.10 -12.37
CA LEU A 134 3.76 -12.41 -11.88
C LEU A 134 4.80 -13.44 -11.43
N ASN A 135 6.05 -13.25 -11.84
CA ASN A 135 7.16 -14.09 -11.40
C ASN A 135 7.50 -13.76 -9.96
N VAL A 136 7.54 -14.76 -9.08
CA VAL A 136 7.86 -14.57 -7.66
C VAL A 136 9.27 -14.00 -7.48
N ALA A 137 10.20 -14.31 -8.38
CA ALA A 137 11.56 -13.78 -8.35
C ALA A 137 11.66 -12.27 -8.65
N ASP A 138 10.67 -11.69 -9.34
CA ASP A 138 10.68 -10.29 -9.79
C ASP A 138 9.83 -9.37 -8.89
N ILE A 139 9.17 -9.92 -7.86
CA ILE A 139 8.30 -9.21 -6.93
C ILE A 139 8.66 -9.52 -5.47
N ASP A 140 8.36 -8.56 -4.59
CA ASP A 140 8.35 -8.75 -3.15
C ASP A 140 6.91 -8.73 -2.63
N SER A 141 6.68 -9.32 -1.46
CA SER A 141 5.40 -9.27 -0.75
C SER A 141 5.53 -8.53 0.57
N TYR A 142 4.52 -7.71 0.89
CA TYR A 142 4.40 -7.04 2.18
C TYR A 142 3.03 -7.31 2.78
N VAL A 143 3.00 -7.94 3.94
CA VAL A 143 1.77 -8.18 4.71
C VAL A 143 1.42 -6.91 5.47
N LEU A 144 0.24 -6.34 5.22
CA LEU A 144 -0.21 -5.14 5.93
C LEU A 144 -0.36 -5.41 7.43
N GLY A 145 0.20 -4.53 8.26
CA GLY A 145 0.23 -4.70 9.72
C GLY A 145 1.36 -5.57 10.26
N SER A 146 2.25 -6.08 9.40
CA SER A 146 3.43 -6.87 9.82
C SER A 146 4.57 -6.05 10.43
N ALA A 147 4.56 -4.71 10.25
CA ALA A 147 5.56 -3.81 10.82
C ALA A 147 5.40 -3.67 12.35
N LYS A 148 5.80 -4.70 13.09
CA LYS A 148 5.78 -4.75 14.56
C LYS A 148 7.10 -4.32 15.20
N GLN A 149 8.20 -4.38 14.43
CA GLN A 149 9.54 -4.09 14.93
C GLN A 149 9.99 -2.71 14.47
N MET A 150 10.01 -1.75 15.40
CA MET A 150 10.78 -0.53 15.23
C MET A 150 12.26 -0.89 15.40
N LEU A 151 13.14 -0.35 14.56
CA LEU A 151 14.57 -0.32 14.90
C LEU A 151 14.64 0.27 16.31
N ALA A 152 15.29 -0.43 17.24
CA ALA A 152 15.80 0.19 18.45
C ALA A 152 16.93 1.15 18.02
N ALA A 153 16.58 2.20 17.27
CA ALA A 153 17.44 3.34 17.04
C ALA A 153 17.65 3.99 18.41
N GLY A 154 18.92 4.24 18.71
CA GLY A 154 19.43 4.41 20.06
C GLY A 154 18.70 5.48 20.89
N GLY A 155 18.59 5.19 22.19
CA GLY A 155 18.39 6.15 23.27
C GLY A 155 17.35 7.25 23.05
N ALA A 156 16.11 7.01 23.52
CA ALA A 156 15.15 7.98 24.07
C ALA A 156 14.87 9.34 23.38
N ALA A 157 15.45 9.71 22.23
CA ALA A 157 15.38 11.09 21.74
C ALA A 157 15.25 11.28 20.22
N GLU A 158 15.33 10.25 19.38
CA GLU A 158 15.10 10.42 17.94
C GLU A 158 13.76 9.84 17.52
N GLN A 159 12.71 10.66 17.70
CA GLN A 159 11.39 10.39 17.14
C GLN A 159 11.45 10.54 15.61
N PRO A 160 11.02 9.53 14.82
CA PRO A 160 11.07 9.62 13.38
C PRO A 160 10.20 10.78 12.87
N VAL A 161 10.73 11.54 11.92
CA VAL A 161 10.05 12.65 11.26
C VAL A 161 8.79 12.12 10.56
N THR A 162 7.62 12.41 11.11
CA THR A 162 6.33 12.08 10.48
C THR A 162 5.92 13.16 9.47
N LEU A 163 5.02 12.81 8.55
CA LEU A 163 4.49 13.77 7.57
C LEU A 163 3.76 14.93 8.28
N GLU A 164 3.04 14.64 9.36
CA GLU A 164 2.42 15.65 10.23
C GLU A 164 3.46 16.57 10.87
N TYR A 165 4.58 16.02 11.35
CA TYR A 165 5.68 16.79 11.94
C TYR A 165 6.32 17.75 10.92
N ARG A 166 6.41 17.35 9.65
CA ARG A 166 6.88 18.24 8.57
C ARG A 166 6.00 19.48 8.43
N GLY A 167 4.67 19.31 8.43
CA GLY A 167 3.73 20.44 8.33
C GLY A 167 3.88 21.43 9.48
N VAL A 168 4.06 20.93 10.70
CA VAL A 168 4.30 21.75 11.90
C VAL A 168 5.61 22.54 11.79
N VAL A 169 6.70 21.89 11.37
CA VAL A 169 8.01 22.56 11.21
C VAL A 169 7.97 23.62 10.12
N GLU A 170 7.31 23.35 8.99
CA GLU A 170 7.14 24.33 7.91
C GLU A 170 6.33 25.56 8.35
N GLN A 171 5.28 25.36 9.15
CA GLN A 171 4.53 26.46 9.75
C GLN A 171 5.41 27.29 10.71
N GLN A 172 6.13 26.64 11.62
CA GLN A 172 7.03 27.33 12.56
C GLN A 172 8.14 28.11 11.84
N LEU A 173 8.70 27.55 10.77
CA LEU A 173 9.67 28.25 9.91
C LEU A 173 9.06 29.48 9.24
N THR A 174 7.79 29.40 8.83
CA THR A 174 7.09 30.52 8.20
C THR A 174 6.81 31.63 9.20
N GLU A 175 6.38 31.30 10.41
CA GLU A 175 6.17 32.26 11.50
C GLU A 175 7.48 32.92 11.94
N MET A 176 8.57 32.15 12.06
CA MET A 176 9.88 32.70 12.36
C MET A 176 10.36 33.64 11.25
N LYS A 177 10.14 33.27 9.98
CA LYS A 177 10.50 34.10 8.83
C LYS A 177 9.77 35.45 8.86
N THR A 178 8.47 35.48 9.12
CA THR A 178 7.71 36.75 9.17
C THR A 178 8.17 37.63 10.32
N MET A 179 8.46 37.05 11.48
CA MET A 179 9.00 37.78 12.63
C MET A 179 10.35 38.42 12.29
N VAL A 180 11.30 37.64 11.74
CA VAL A 180 12.64 38.14 11.37
C VAL A 180 12.55 39.23 10.31
N MET A 181 11.69 39.07 9.30
CA MET A 181 11.48 40.11 8.30
C MET A 181 10.92 41.40 8.91
N SER A 182 9.97 41.31 9.84
CA SER A 182 9.43 42.49 10.54
C SER A 182 10.49 43.21 11.36
N MET A 183 11.40 42.47 12.01
CA MET A 183 12.51 43.03 12.77
C MET A 183 13.52 43.72 11.87
N ALA A 184 13.84 43.12 10.71
CA ALA A 184 14.74 43.72 9.73
C ALA A 184 14.20 45.05 9.20
N ILE A 185 12.90 45.13 8.87
CA ILE A 185 12.26 46.39 8.42
C ILE A 185 12.37 47.47 9.50
N ARG A 186 12.03 47.13 10.75
CA ARG A 186 12.11 48.09 11.86
C ARG A 186 13.53 48.55 12.17
N LEU A 187 14.54 47.69 11.97
CA LEU A 187 15.94 48.07 12.11
C LEU A 187 16.37 49.03 11.01
N GLU A 188 15.96 48.78 9.76
CA GLU A 188 16.25 49.66 8.62
C GLU A 188 15.63 51.06 8.82
N GLU A 189 14.41 51.15 9.35
CA GLU A 189 13.77 52.43 9.70
C GLU A 189 14.55 53.21 10.78
N ILE A 190 15.10 52.52 11.78
CA ILE A 190 15.90 53.13 12.85
C ILE A 190 17.26 53.59 12.31
N GLU A 191 17.91 52.79 11.47
CA GLU A 191 19.18 53.14 10.83
C GLU A 191 19.06 54.40 9.96
N LEU A 192 17.98 54.52 9.17
CA LEU A 192 17.70 55.70 8.36
C LEU A 192 17.42 56.95 9.21
N GLY A 193 16.70 56.80 10.33
CA GLY A 193 16.43 57.90 11.27
C GLY A 193 17.71 58.45 11.93
N LEU A 194 18.64 57.57 12.30
CA LEU A 194 19.92 57.94 12.91
C LEU A 194 20.88 58.65 11.92
N GLN A 195 20.75 58.39 10.62
CA GLN A 195 21.59 59.00 9.60
C GLN A 195 21.19 60.44 9.26
N GLY A 196 19.93 60.81 9.49
CA GLY A 196 19.42 62.19 9.33
C GLY A 196 19.84 63.16 10.43
N ASP A 197 20.12 62.67 11.65
CA ASP A 197 20.50 63.50 12.81
C ASP A 197 22.00 63.87 12.84
N CYS A 198 22.83 63.29 11.95
CA CYS A 198 24.27 63.59 11.88
C CYS A 198 24.67 64.69 10.86
N GLU A 199 23.74 65.24 10.07
CA GLU A 199 23.99 66.44 9.25
C GLU A 199 23.64 67.74 10.00
N GLY A 200 24.30 67.97 11.13
CA GLY A 200 24.32 69.29 11.77
C GLY A 200 25.19 70.28 10.98
N PRO A 201 24.83 71.58 10.90
CA PRO A 201 25.46 72.53 9.99
C PRO A 201 26.95 72.74 10.32
N ARG A 202 27.83 72.51 9.33
CA ARG A 202 29.22 72.94 9.38
C ARG A 202 29.26 74.47 9.35
N GLN A 203 29.70 75.09 10.45
CA GLN A 203 30.20 76.46 10.48
C GLN A 203 31.64 76.49 9.97
#